data_AF-A0A649X4R9-F1
#
_entry.id   AF-A0A649X4R9-F1
#
_cell.length_a   1.000
_cell.length_b   1.000
_cell.length_c   1.000
_cell.angle_alpha   90.00
_cell.angle_beta   90.00
_cell.angle_gamma   90.00
#
_symmetry.space_group_name_H-M   'P 1'
#
loop_
_entity.id
_entity.type
_entity.pdbx_description
1 polymer ?
#
loop_
_entity_poly.entity_id
_entity_poly.type
_entity_poly.pdbx_seq_one_letter_code
_entity_poly.pdbx_strand_id
1 'polypeptide(L)'
;MSGYGSNNKYSFLGGLRAAAQSISYKIPLTLCVLSISLLSNSLSTVDIVDAQSKYGLWGWNLWRQPIGFSVFLISSLTECERLPFDLPEAEEELVAGYQTEYSGIKFGLFYVASYLNLLVSSLFVTVLYLGGWNISIPYIFVSELFEINKTCGVFGTTIGIFITLVKTYLFLFLSITTRWTLPRLRMDQLLNLGWKFLLPISLGNLLLTTAFRLFSM
;
A
#
# COMPACT_ATOMS: atom_id res chain seq x y z
N MET A 1 -15.53 10.59 14.11
CA MET A 1 -16.34 10.30 15.31
C MET A 1 -15.49 10.36 16.58
N SER A 2 -14.28 9.77 16.59
CA SER A 2 -13.36 9.82 17.73
C SER A 2 -13.02 11.24 18.21
N GLY A 3 -12.58 12.12 17.31
CA GLY A 3 -12.21 13.49 17.69
C GLY A 3 -13.37 14.41 18.10
N TYR A 4 -14.62 14.10 17.73
CA TYR A 4 -15.80 14.84 18.23
C TYR A 4 -16.30 14.25 19.56
N GLY A 5 -16.21 12.93 19.71
CA GLY A 5 -16.63 12.22 20.92
C GLY A 5 -15.73 12.46 22.13
N SER A 6 -14.51 12.95 21.94
CA SER A 6 -13.62 13.43 23.00
C SER A 6 -14.03 14.82 23.55
N ASN A 7 -14.90 15.58 22.89
CA ASN A 7 -15.37 16.85 23.47
C ASN A 7 -14.23 17.81 23.91
N ASN A 8 -13.12 17.80 23.18
CA ASN A 8 -11.95 18.65 23.43
C ASN A 8 -11.48 19.31 22.14
N LYS A 9 -11.18 20.60 22.24
CA LYS A 9 -10.80 21.45 21.12
C LYS A 9 -9.59 20.91 20.35
N TYR A 10 -8.57 20.43 21.05
CA TYR A 10 -7.34 19.93 20.40
C TYR A 10 -7.58 18.57 19.72
N SER A 11 -8.34 17.69 20.37
CA SER A 11 -8.69 16.37 19.84
C SER A 11 -9.59 16.45 18.60
N PHE A 12 -10.52 17.41 18.59
CA PHE A 12 -11.37 17.68 17.43
C PHE A 12 -10.57 18.20 16.23
N LEU A 13 -9.65 19.15 16.44
CA LEU A 13 -8.77 19.66 15.40
C LEU A 13 -7.84 18.57 14.85
N GLY A 14 -7.29 17.71 15.71
CA GLY A 14 -6.50 16.55 15.30
C GLY A 14 -7.29 15.56 14.44
N GLY A 15 -8.53 15.26 14.84
CA GLY A 15 -9.43 14.39 14.06
C GLY A 15 -9.78 14.96 12.69
N LEU A 16 -9.99 16.28 12.57
CA LEU A 16 -10.23 16.93 11.29
C LEU A 16 -9.01 16.88 10.36
N ARG A 17 -7.79 17.04 10.91
CA ARG A 17 -6.54 16.93 10.14
C ARG A 17 -6.31 15.50 9.64
N ALA A 18 -6.50 14.49 10.50
CA ALA A 18 -6.45 13.07 10.11
C ALA A 18 -7.41 12.74 8.96
N ALA A 19 -8.66 13.20 9.09
CA ALA A 19 -9.68 13.00 8.07
C ALA A 19 -9.28 13.67 6.75
N ALA A 20 -8.81 14.93 6.78
CA ALA A 20 -8.37 15.63 5.58
C ALA A 20 -7.18 14.94 4.89
N GLN A 21 -6.22 14.43 5.67
CA GLN A 21 -5.07 13.67 5.16
C GLN A 21 -5.52 12.36 4.50
N SER A 22 -6.27 11.51 5.21
CA SER A 22 -6.71 10.22 4.67
C SER A 22 -7.56 10.37 3.39
N ILE A 23 -8.41 11.38 3.30
CA ILE A 23 -9.21 11.66 2.09
C ILE A 23 -8.32 12.06 0.92
N SER A 24 -7.33 12.95 1.15
CA SER A 24 -6.49 13.50 0.09
C SER A 24 -5.66 12.41 -0.62
N TYR A 25 -5.22 11.38 0.11
CA TYR A 25 -4.36 10.32 -0.44
C TYR A 25 -5.12 9.08 -0.93
N LYS A 26 -6.39 8.93 -0.56
CA LYS A 26 -7.25 7.88 -1.12
C LYS A 26 -7.49 8.05 -2.62
N ILE A 27 -7.60 9.30 -3.11
CA ILE A 27 -7.87 9.56 -4.54
C ILE A 27 -6.70 9.11 -5.43
N PRO A 28 -5.43 9.52 -5.19
CA PRO A 28 -4.31 8.99 -5.97
C PRO A 28 -4.14 7.48 -5.84
N LEU A 29 -4.42 6.92 -4.65
CA LEU A 29 -4.32 5.48 -4.40
C LEU A 29 -5.31 4.69 -5.27
N THR A 30 -6.58 5.11 -5.33
CA THR A 30 -7.60 4.45 -6.17
C THR A 30 -7.30 4.58 -7.66
N LEU A 31 -6.77 5.71 -8.11
CA LEU A 31 -6.33 5.88 -9.51
C LEU A 31 -5.21 4.91 -9.90
N CYS A 32 -4.28 4.61 -8.99
CA CYS A 32 -3.24 3.61 -9.22
C CYS A 32 -3.80 2.18 -9.25
N VAL A 33 -4.81 1.87 -8.43
CA VAL A 33 -5.50 0.57 -8.51
C VAL A 33 -6.24 0.43 -9.85
N LEU A 34 -6.87 1.50 -10.32
CA LEU A 34 -7.53 1.53 -11.64
C LEU A 34 -6.55 1.34 -12.79
N SER A 35 -5.34 1.93 -12.72
CA SER A 35 -4.33 1.70 -13.77
C SER A 35 -3.89 0.24 -13.83
N ILE A 36 -3.85 -0.46 -12.70
CA ILE A 36 -3.50 -1.89 -12.65
C ILE A 36 -4.65 -2.76 -13.16
N SER A 37 -5.90 -2.46 -12.78
CA SER A 37 -7.06 -3.24 -13.22
C SER A 37 -7.27 -3.17 -14.74
N LEU A 38 -6.89 -2.05 -15.37
CA LEU A 38 -6.87 -1.90 -16.83
C LEU A 38 -5.82 -2.79 -17.51
N LEU A 39 -4.69 -3.08 -16.86
CA LEU A 39 -3.67 -4.00 -17.39
C LEU A 39 -4.10 -5.47 -17.28
N SER A 40 -4.78 -5.84 -16.19
CA SER A 40 -5.27 -7.20 -15.96
C SER A 40 -6.61 -7.51 -16.64
N ASN A 41 -7.31 -6.50 -17.18
CA ASN A 41 -8.70 -6.59 -17.69
C ASN A 41 -9.72 -7.10 -16.64
N SER A 42 -9.38 -7.06 -15.35
CA SER A 42 -10.23 -7.58 -14.27
C SER A 42 -9.93 -6.86 -12.96
N LEU A 43 -10.96 -6.72 -12.12
CA LEU A 43 -10.85 -6.19 -10.76
C LEU A 43 -10.54 -7.29 -9.74
N SER A 44 -10.55 -8.57 -10.14
CA SER A 44 -10.25 -9.67 -9.23
C SER A 44 -8.76 -9.72 -8.94
N THR A 45 -8.40 -9.92 -7.67
CA THR A 45 -7.00 -10.01 -7.23
C THR A 45 -6.32 -11.26 -7.77
N VAL A 46 -7.09 -12.33 -8.00
CA VAL A 46 -6.60 -13.59 -8.59
C VAL A 46 -6.18 -13.36 -10.03
N ASP A 47 -7.04 -12.74 -10.86
CA ASP A 47 -6.72 -12.47 -12.26
C ASP A 47 -5.54 -11.50 -12.41
N ILE A 48 -5.38 -10.55 -11.47
CA ILE A 48 -4.23 -9.64 -11.45
C ILE A 48 -2.93 -10.43 -11.22
N VAL A 49 -2.92 -11.34 -10.26
CA VAL A 49 -1.75 -12.18 -9.96
C VAL A 49 -1.47 -13.16 -11.11
N ASP A 50 -2.50 -13.70 -11.74
CA ASP A 50 -2.36 -14.59 -12.90
C ASP A 50 -1.88 -13.85 -14.15
N ALA A 51 -2.27 -12.58 -14.32
CA ALA A 51 -1.73 -11.74 -15.39
C ALA A 51 -0.22 -11.46 -15.21
N GLN A 52 0.25 -11.40 -13.96
CA GLN A 52 1.66 -11.20 -13.60
C GLN A 52 2.50 -12.48 -13.70
N SER A 53 1.88 -13.67 -13.58
CA SER A 53 2.59 -14.96 -13.55
C SER A 53 3.22 -15.32 -14.91
N LYS A 54 2.62 -14.85 -16.01
CA LYS A 54 2.95 -15.27 -17.39
C LYS A 54 4.42 -15.11 -17.79
N TYR A 55 5.13 -14.13 -17.23
CA TYR A 55 6.52 -13.82 -17.59
C TYR A 55 7.47 -13.79 -16.38
N GLY A 56 7.09 -14.41 -15.25
CA GLY A 56 7.90 -14.43 -14.02
C GLY A 56 8.25 -13.03 -13.53
N LEU A 57 9.54 -12.77 -13.25
CA LEU A 57 10.05 -11.45 -12.82
C LEU A 57 9.69 -10.30 -13.76
N TRP A 58 9.73 -10.54 -15.07
CA TRP A 58 9.46 -9.53 -16.09
C TRP A 58 7.95 -9.27 -16.28
N GLY A 59 7.11 -10.14 -15.71
CA GLY A 59 5.65 -10.00 -15.71
C GLY A 59 5.11 -9.07 -14.63
N TRP A 60 5.95 -8.65 -13.67
CA TRP A 60 5.51 -7.83 -12.56
C TRP A 60 5.07 -6.44 -13.00
N ASN A 61 3.98 -5.95 -12.40
CA ASN A 61 3.45 -4.61 -12.70
C ASN A 61 4.40 -3.50 -12.25
N LEU A 62 5.35 -3.80 -11.34
CA LEU A 62 6.42 -2.86 -10.96
C LEU A 62 7.21 -2.35 -12.17
N TRP A 63 7.51 -3.23 -13.13
CA TRP A 63 8.24 -2.86 -14.35
C TRP A 63 7.36 -2.16 -15.39
N ARG A 64 6.07 -2.52 -15.43
CA ARG A 64 5.11 -1.95 -16.39
C ARG A 64 4.65 -0.56 -15.99
N GLN A 65 4.48 -0.31 -14.69
CA GLN A 65 4.01 0.95 -14.13
C GLN A 65 4.91 1.41 -12.97
N PRO A 66 6.16 1.83 -13.25
CA PRO A 66 7.04 2.32 -12.19
C PRO A 66 6.51 3.62 -11.55
N ILE A 67 5.89 4.50 -12.35
CA ILE A 67 5.29 5.74 -11.85
C ILE A 67 4.09 5.44 -10.93
N GLY A 68 3.19 4.55 -11.36
CA GLY A 68 2.06 4.10 -10.55
C GLY A 68 2.51 3.46 -9.24
N PHE A 69 3.55 2.63 -9.28
CA PHE A 69 4.13 2.01 -8.09
C PHE A 69 4.64 3.03 -7.08
N SER A 70 5.43 4.02 -7.52
CA SER A 70 5.94 5.06 -6.63
C SER A 70 4.81 5.88 -6.00
N VAL A 71 3.78 6.26 -6.78
CA VAL A 71 2.63 6.98 -6.24
C VAL A 71 1.84 6.12 -5.25
N PHE A 72 1.60 4.85 -5.57
CA PHE A 72 0.88 3.93 -4.69
C PHE A 72 1.62 3.72 -3.37
N LEU A 73 2.95 3.56 -3.43
CA LEU A 73 3.79 3.40 -2.25
C LEU A 73 3.73 4.65 -1.36
N ILE A 74 3.94 5.85 -1.92
CA ILE A 74 3.88 7.10 -1.15
C ILE A 74 2.49 7.27 -0.54
N SER A 75 1.43 7.08 -1.31
CA SER A 75 0.04 7.24 -0.85
C SER A 75 -0.32 6.24 0.27
N SER A 76 0.12 4.99 0.15
CA SER A 76 -0.10 3.95 1.17
C SER A 76 0.61 4.26 2.49
N LEU A 77 1.83 4.81 2.44
CA LEU A 77 2.56 5.24 3.64
C LEU A 77 1.87 6.42 4.34
N THR A 78 1.36 7.39 3.58
CA THR A 78 0.59 8.52 4.12
C THR A 78 -0.76 8.12 4.72
N GLU A 79 -1.43 7.11 4.17
CA GLU A 79 -2.70 6.61 4.70
C GLU A 79 -2.50 5.82 6.01
N CYS A 80 -1.33 5.24 6.22
CA CYS A 80 -0.99 4.57 7.48
C CYS A 80 -0.64 5.54 8.62
N GLU A 81 -0.62 6.86 8.35
CA GLU A 81 -0.40 7.93 9.34
C GLU A 81 0.85 7.71 10.21
N ARG A 82 1.90 7.08 9.65
CA ARG A 82 3.15 6.79 10.36
C ARG A 82 4.26 7.75 9.95
N LEU A 83 5.19 7.99 10.89
CA LEU A 83 6.40 8.79 10.69
C LEU A 83 7.09 8.37 9.38
N PRO A 84 7.31 9.31 8.44
CA PRO A 84 7.34 10.77 8.55
C PRO A 84 6.00 11.52 8.37
N PHE A 85 4.90 10.81 8.08
CA PHE A 85 3.58 11.37 7.75
C PHE A 85 2.58 11.35 8.93
N ASP A 86 3.11 11.31 10.15
CA ASP A 86 2.35 11.25 11.41
C ASP A 86 2.10 12.67 11.95
N LEU A 87 1.30 13.42 11.21
CA LEU A 87 0.86 14.78 11.55
C LEU A 87 -0.39 14.80 12.44
N PRO A 88 -1.32 13.83 12.34
CA PRO A 88 -2.48 13.82 13.22
C PRO A 88 -2.18 13.47 14.68
N GLU A 89 -1.15 12.66 14.95
CA GLU A 89 -0.75 12.25 16.32
C GLU A 89 0.39 13.13 16.87
N ALA A 90 0.73 14.23 16.20
CA ALA A 90 1.86 15.08 16.56
C ALA A 90 1.77 15.66 17.98
N GLU A 91 2.62 15.14 18.88
CA GLU A 91 2.74 15.58 20.27
C GLU A 91 3.05 17.08 20.41
N GLU A 92 3.87 17.63 19.51
CA GLU A 92 4.31 19.03 19.53
C GLU A 92 3.18 20.04 19.21
N GLU A 93 2.18 19.65 18.40
CA GLU A 93 1.09 20.55 18.01
C GLU A 93 -0.24 20.25 18.71
N LEU A 94 -0.50 18.98 19.07
CA LEU A 94 -1.83 18.53 19.50
C LEU A 94 -1.81 17.55 20.69
N VAL A 95 -0.69 17.43 21.42
CA VAL A 95 -0.50 16.61 22.65
C VAL A 95 -0.63 15.09 22.45
N ALA A 96 -1.61 14.61 21.67
CA ALA A 96 -1.70 13.27 21.04
C ALA A 96 -2.89 13.18 20.04
N GLY A 97 -3.34 14.32 19.47
CA GLY A 97 -4.38 14.36 18.45
C GLY A 97 -5.75 13.80 18.89
N TYR A 98 -6.34 12.94 18.07
CA TYR A 98 -7.67 12.35 18.33
C TYR A 98 -7.66 11.21 19.37
N GLN A 99 -6.49 10.80 19.87
CA GLN A 99 -6.34 9.68 20.80
C GLN A 99 -6.24 10.10 22.27
N THR A 100 -6.02 11.39 22.54
CA THR A 100 -5.68 11.98 23.86
C THR A 100 -6.55 11.52 25.02
N GLU A 101 -7.82 11.21 24.78
CA GLU A 101 -8.79 10.93 25.83
C GLU A 101 -9.24 9.47 25.89
N TYR A 102 -8.77 8.66 24.95
CA TYR A 102 -9.06 7.25 24.96
C TYR A 102 -8.02 6.53 25.82
N SER A 103 -8.49 5.70 26.75
CA SER A 103 -7.63 4.90 27.64
C SER A 103 -8.01 3.42 27.59
N GLY A 104 -7.12 2.56 28.11
CA GLY A 104 -7.33 1.12 28.22
C GLY A 104 -7.59 0.45 26.86
N ILE A 105 -8.72 -0.27 26.75
CA ILE A 105 -9.05 -1.07 25.57
C ILE A 105 -9.25 -0.21 24.31
N LYS A 106 -9.81 0.99 24.44
CA LYS A 106 -10.12 1.87 23.30
C LYS A 106 -8.83 2.40 22.67
N PHE A 107 -7.87 2.77 23.51
CA PHE A 107 -6.52 3.13 23.08
C PHE A 107 -5.82 1.95 22.39
N GLY A 108 -5.88 0.75 22.98
CA GLY A 108 -5.34 -0.46 22.38
C GLY A 108 -5.89 -0.75 20.98
N LEU A 109 -7.19 -0.53 20.76
CA LEU A 109 -7.81 -0.71 19.44
C LEU A 109 -7.27 0.26 18.38
N PHE A 110 -6.99 1.52 18.72
CA PHE A 110 -6.36 2.46 17.78
C PHE A 110 -4.97 1.99 17.36
N TYR A 111 -4.17 1.52 18.32
CA TYR A 111 -2.84 0.99 18.05
C TYR A 111 -2.88 -0.26 17.18
N VAL A 112 -3.70 -1.26 17.55
CA VAL A 112 -3.85 -2.49 16.76
C VAL A 112 -4.35 -2.17 15.35
N ALA A 113 -5.34 -1.28 15.20
CA ALA A 113 -5.85 -0.87 13.90
C ALA A 113 -4.77 -0.22 13.02
N SER A 114 -3.90 0.62 13.58
CA SER A 114 -2.81 1.24 12.82
C SER A 114 -1.82 0.20 12.25
N TYR A 115 -1.46 -0.82 13.04
CA TYR A 115 -0.60 -1.91 12.58
C TYR A 115 -1.29 -2.83 11.58
N LEU A 116 -2.58 -3.10 11.76
CA LEU A 116 -3.36 -3.83 10.78
C LEU A 116 -3.46 -3.07 9.46
N ASN A 117 -3.61 -1.75 9.48
CA ASN A 117 -3.63 -0.93 8.27
C ASN A 117 -2.28 -0.98 7.53
N LEU A 118 -1.16 -0.96 8.26
CA LEU A 118 0.17 -1.14 7.70
C LEU A 118 0.36 -2.54 7.07
N LEU A 119 -0.15 -3.58 7.74
CA LEU A 119 -0.11 -4.94 7.22
C LEU A 119 -0.97 -5.08 5.95
N VAL A 120 -2.17 -4.52 5.94
CA VAL A 120 -3.08 -4.57 4.79
C VAL A 120 -2.52 -3.78 3.61
N SER A 121 -1.98 -2.58 3.83
CA SER A 121 -1.38 -1.78 2.76
C SER A 121 -0.17 -2.48 2.14
N SER A 122 0.73 -3.07 2.95
CA SER A 122 1.85 -3.87 2.44
C SER A 122 1.38 -5.11 1.67
N LEU A 123 0.33 -5.81 2.12
CA LEU A 123 -0.33 -6.87 1.35
C LEU A 123 -0.79 -6.38 -0.02
N PHE A 124 -1.48 -5.25 -0.10
CA PHE A 124 -1.93 -4.70 -1.38
C PHE A 124 -0.77 -4.38 -2.32
N VAL A 125 0.33 -3.81 -1.82
CA VAL A 125 1.53 -3.56 -2.65
C VAL A 125 2.05 -4.88 -3.24
N THR A 126 2.14 -5.94 -2.43
CA THR A 126 2.67 -7.23 -2.90
C THR A 126 1.79 -7.92 -3.94
N VAL A 127 0.47 -7.88 -3.76
CA VAL A 127 -0.48 -8.49 -4.68
C VAL A 127 -0.55 -7.68 -5.98
N LEU A 128 -0.66 -6.36 -5.89
CA LEU A 128 -0.90 -5.52 -7.07
C LEU A 128 0.35 -5.28 -7.92
N TYR A 129 1.55 -5.24 -7.33
CA TYR A 129 2.78 -4.90 -8.04
C TYR A 129 3.80 -6.04 -8.18
N LEU A 130 3.84 -7.00 -7.25
CA LEU A 130 4.93 -7.98 -7.13
C LEU A 130 4.51 -9.43 -7.35
N GLY A 131 3.33 -9.68 -7.92
CA GLY A 131 2.98 -11.04 -8.33
C GLY A 131 2.49 -11.94 -7.20
N GLY A 132 2.16 -11.43 -6.00
CA GLY A 132 1.60 -12.24 -4.91
C GLY A 132 2.35 -13.56 -4.70
N TRP A 133 1.66 -14.69 -4.92
CA TRP A 133 2.14 -16.06 -4.73
C TRP A 133 3.11 -16.56 -5.81
N ASN A 134 3.33 -15.79 -6.89
CA ASN A 134 4.18 -16.24 -7.98
C ASN A 134 5.66 -16.28 -7.55
N ILE A 135 6.26 -17.44 -7.82
CA ILE A 135 7.70 -17.68 -7.73
C ILE A 135 8.36 -17.00 -8.92
N SER A 136 9.29 -16.09 -8.63
CA SER A 136 10.06 -15.35 -9.64
C SER A 136 11.13 -16.16 -10.36
N ILE A 137 11.44 -17.34 -9.84
CA ILE A 137 12.45 -18.23 -10.41
C ILE A 137 11.84 -18.90 -11.63
N PRO A 138 12.55 -18.98 -12.77
CA PRO A 138 12.03 -19.67 -13.95
C PRO A 138 11.57 -21.07 -13.57
N TYR A 139 10.30 -21.37 -13.88
CA TYR A 139 9.63 -22.65 -13.58
C TYR A 139 10.46 -23.87 -14.03
N ILE A 140 11.34 -23.67 -15.01
CA ILE A 140 12.30 -24.64 -15.53
C ILE A 140 13.23 -25.18 -14.43
N PHE A 141 13.78 -24.35 -13.55
CA PHE A 141 14.76 -24.80 -12.54
C PHE A 141 14.10 -25.40 -11.28
N VAL A 142 12.82 -25.06 -11.02
CA VAL A 142 12.07 -25.61 -9.88
C VAL A 142 11.38 -26.93 -10.25
N SER A 143 10.92 -27.08 -11.50
CA SER A 143 10.31 -28.31 -12.00
C SER A 143 11.27 -29.51 -11.92
N GLU A 144 12.54 -29.35 -12.28
CA GLU A 144 13.54 -30.43 -12.21
C GLU A 144 13.93 -30.82 -10.77
N LEU A 145 13.77 -29.92 -9.79
CA LEU A 145 13.98 -30.23 -8.37
C LEU A 145 12.75 -30.84 -7.67
N PHE A 146 11.55 -30.63 -8.22
CA PHE A 146 10.27 -31.03 -7.62
C PHE A 146 9.55 -32.18 -8.37
N GLU A 147 10.28 -32.96 -9.16
CA GLU A 147 9.77 -34.15 -9.87
C GLU A 147 9.46 -35.37 -8.96
N ILE A 148 9.24 -35.18 -7.65
CA ILE A 148 8.91 -36.27 -6.73
C ILE A 148 7.57 -36.02 -6.01
N ASN A 149 6.56 -36.71 -6.54
CA ASN A 149 5.31 -37.16 -5.91
C ASN A 149 4.16 -36.16 -5.65
N LYS A 150 2.94 -36.68 -5.86
CA LYS A 150 1.60 -36.11 -5.67
C LYS A 150 1.34 -35.40 -4.32
N THR A 151 2.25 -35.48 -3.35
CA THR A 151 2.29 -34.67 -2.12
C THR A 151 2.70 -33.21 -2.38
N CYS A 152 3.21 -32.90 -3.57
CA CYS A 152 3.69 -31.58 -4.01
C CYS A 152 2.63 -30.46 -4.04
N GLY A 153 1.33 -30.77 -4.06
CA GLY A 153 0.28 -29.74 -4.08
C GLY A 153 0.23 -28.90 -2.80
N VAL A 154 0.36 -29.54 -1.63
CA VAL A 154 0.40 -28.86 -0.32
C VAL A 154 1.74 -28.14 -0.12
N PHE A 155 2.83 -28.70 -0.63
CA PHE A 155 4.12 -28.02 -0.61
C PHE A 155 4.12 -26.78 -1.52
N GLY A 156 3.50 -26.85 -2.70
CA GLY A 156 3.36 -25.71 -3.60
C GLY A 156 2.55 -24.56 -2.97
N THR A 157 1.44 -24.87 -2.31
CA THR A 157 0.63 -23.85 -1.63
C THR A 157 1.33 -23.26 -0.41
N THR A 158 2.02 -24.06 0.40
CA THR A 158 2.79 -23.55 1.55
C THR A 158 3.96 -22.67 1.10
N ILE A 159 4.65 -23.01 0.01
CA ILE A 159 5.69 -22.16 -0.59
C ILE A 159 5.10 -20.84 -1.11
N GLY A 160 3.95 -20.89 -1.77
CA GLY A 160 3.26 -19.69 -2.26
C GLY A 160 2.89 -18.72 -1.12
N ILE A 161 2.35 -19.25 -0.02
CA ILE A 161 2.04 -18.47 1.20
C ILE A 161 3.32 -17.91 1.83
N PHE A 162 4.38 -18.70 1.90
CA PHE A 162 5.65 -18.22 2.44
C PHE A 162 6.22 -17.05 1.63
N ILE A 163 6.11 -17.11 0.29
CA ILE A 163 6.61 -16.05 -0.60
C ILE A 163 5.81 -14.77 -0.48
N THR A 164 4.48 -14.86 -0.41
CA THR A 164 3.65 -13.66 -0.18
C THR A 164 4.05 -13.02 1.15
N LEU A 165 4.21 -13.81 2.22
CA LEU A 165 4.65 -13.31 3.52
C LEU A 165 6.04 -12.68 3.46
N VAL A 166 7.02 -13.31 2.81
CA VAL A 166 8.37 -12.72 2.69
C VAL A 166 8.32 -11.39 1.94
N LYS A 167 7.56 -11.31 0.84
CA LYS A 167 7.36 -10.05 0.11
C LYS A 167 6.68 -9.01 1.00
N THR A 168 5.64 -9.35 1.77
CA THR A 168 4.96 -8.37 2.63
C THR A 168 5.85 -7.88 3.75
N TYR A 169 6.61 -8.78 4.38
CA TYR A 169 7.59 -8.41 5.40
C TYR A 169 8.69 -7.50 4.84
N LEU A 170 9.08 -7.64 3.57
CA LEU A 170 9.99 -6.71 2.91
C LEU A 170 9.37 -5.31 2.81
N PHE A 171 8.08 -5.18 2.44
CA PHE A 171 7.41 -3.87 2.43
C PHE A 171 7.21 -3.29 3.82
N LEU A 172 6.88 -4.12 4.80
CA LEU A 172 6.83 -3.69 6.20
C LEU A 172 8.18 -3.16 6.64
N PHE A 173 9.26 -3.88 6.35
CA PHE A 173 10.62 -3.43 6.64
C PHE A 173 10.93 -2.10 5.94
N LEU A 174 10.55 -1.93 4.68
CA LEU A 174 10.72 -0.66 3.96
C LEU A 174 9.93 0.48 4.60
N SER A 175 8.67 0.25 5.00
CA SER A 175 7.84 1.24 5.69
C SER A 175 8.34 1.61 7.09
N ILE A 176 9.01 0.67 7.78
CA ILE A 176 9.60 0.93 9.09
C ILE A 176 10.92 1.67 8.93
N THR A 177 11.72 1.35 7.91
CA THR A 177 12.98 2.07 7.65
C THR A 177 12.73 3.50 7.20
N THR A 178 11.64 3.79 6.48
CA THR A 178 11.28 5.18 6.11
C THR A 178 11.10 6.11 7.31
N ARG A 179 10.78 5.56 8.49
CA ARG A 179 10.68 6.31 9.75
C ARG A 179 12.00 7.00 10.12
N TRP A 180 13.13 6.37 9.79
CA TRP A 180 14.45 6.84 10.19
C TRP A 180 15.18 7.60 9.06
N THR A 181 14.68 7.53 7.83
CA THR A 181 15.35 8.12 6.66
C THR A 181 14.80 9.48 6.26
N LEU A 182 13.52 9.76 6.53
CA LEU A 182 12.86 10.98 6.08
C LEU A 182 12.57 11.94 7.24
N PRO A 183 12.81 13.26 7.07
CA PRO A 183 12.39 14.25 8.05
C PRO A 183 10.86 14.36 8.08
N ARG A 184 10.33 14.80 9.21
CA ARG A 184 8.91 15.07 9.38
C ARG A 184 8.47 16.20 8.44
N LEU A 185 7.40 15.96 7.68
CA LEU A 185 6.81 16.97 6.79
C LEU A 185 5.68 17.72 7.50
N ARG A 186 5.50 18.99 7.17
CA ARG A 186 4.39 19.81 7.68
C ARG A 186 3.08 19.48 6.94
N MET A 187 1.94 19.62 7.62
CA MET A 187 0.61 19.32 7.05
C MET A 187 0.33 20.06 5.73
N ASP A 188 0.70 21.33 5.64
CA ASP A 188 0.51 22.13 4.43
C ASP A 188 1.30 21.56 3.24
N GLN A 189 2.52 21.08 3.49
CA GLN A 189 3.38 20.48 2.47
C GLN A 189 2.86 19.11 2.04
N LEU A 190 2.39 18.32 3.01
CA LEU A 190 1.78 17.02 2.79
C LEU A 190 0.54 17.17 1.89
N LEU A 191 -0.41 18.03 2.25
CA LEU A 191 -1.60 18.26 1.42
C LEU A 191 -1.24 18.79 0.03
N ASN A 192 -0.28 19.71 -0.08
CA ASN A 192 0.19 20.18 -1.38
C ASN A 192 0.80 19.06 -2.22
N LEU A 193 1.56 18.14 -1.63
CA LEU A 193 2.13 16.99 -2.33
C LEU A 193 1.04 16.06 -2.86
N GLY A 194 0.02 15.75 -2.06
CA GLY A 194 -1.12 14.93 -2.49
C GLY A 194 -1.87 15.56 -3.68
N TRP A 195 -2.30 16.81 -3.53
CA TRP A 195 -3.16 17.48 -4.51
C TRP A 195 -2.44 18.00 -5.74
N LYS A 196 -1.24 18.58 -5.59
CA LYS A 196 -0.53 19.21 -6.72
C LYS A 196 0.41 18.26 -7.45
N PHE A 197 0.87 17.20 -6.80
CA PHE A 197 1.86 16.29 -7.38
C PHE A 197 1.28 14.91 -7.63
N LEU A 198 0.83 14.20 -6.60
CA LEU A 198 0.40 12.80 -6.75
C LEU A 198 -0.88 12.64 -7.57
N LEU A 199 -1.85 13.55 -7.42
CA LEU A 199 -3.11 13.47 -8.17
C LEU A 199 -2.87 13.66 -9.69
N PRO A 200 -2.19 14.71 -10.17
CA PRO A 200 -1.90 14.83 -11.61
C PRO A 200 -1.05 13.69 -12.16
N ILE A 201 -0.07 13.19 -11.39
CA ILE A 201 0.81 12.10 -11.83
C ILE A 201 0.06 10.76 -11.92
N SER A 202 -0.81 10.46 -10.95
CA SER A 202 -1.64 9.24 -11.00
C SER A 202 -2.63 9.28 -12.17
N LEU A 203 -3.26 10.43 -12.44
CA LEU A 203 -4.08 10.62 -13.64
C LEU A 203 -3.25 10.44 -14.93
N GLY A 204 -2.07 11.04 -15.00
CA GLY A 204 -1.17 10.88 -16.14
C GLY A 204 -0.75 9.43 -16.36
N ASN A 205 -0.45 8.69 -15.28
CA ASN A 205 -0.12 7.27 -15.35
C ASN A 205 -1.30 6.42 -15.87
N LEU A 206 -2.52 6.74 -15.45
CA LEU A 206 -3.72 6.07 -15.94
C LEU A 206 -3.93 6.32 -17.44
N LEU A 207 -3.83 7.56 -17.90
CA LEU A 207 -3.95 7.92 -19.31
C LEU A 207 -2.85 7.28 -20.18
N LEU A 208 -1.63 7.23 -19.67
CA LEU A 208 -0.52 6.57 -20.34
C LEU A 208 -0.80 5.06 -20.46
N THR A 209 -1.30 4.45 -19.38
CA THR A 209 -1.65 3.02 -19.39
C THR A 209 -2.76 2.71 -20.39
N THR A 210 -3.82 3.53 -20.44
CA THR A 210 -4.90 3.33 -21.42
C THR A 210 -4.40 3.50 -22.85
N ALA A 211 -3.56 4.49 -23.12
CA ALA A 211 -2.96 4.69 -24.43
C ALA A 211 -2.12 3.47 -24.87
N PHE A 212 -1.20 3.00 -24.02
CA PHE A 212 -0.40 1.81 -24.31
C PHE A 212 -1.27 0.57 -24.55
N ARG A 213 -2.35 0.41 -23.78
CA ARG A 213 -3.26 -0.71 -23.95
C ARG A 213 -3.98 -0.66 -25.29
N LEU A 214 -4.45 0.52 -25.71
CA LEU A 214 -5.07 0.73 -27.02
C LEU A 214 -4.12 0.43 -28.18
N PHE A 215 -2.84 0.79 -28.07
CA PHE A 215 -1.85 0.48 -29.10
C PHE A 215 -1.42 -1.00 -29.13
N SER A 216 -1.56 -1.70 -28.00
CA SER A 216 -1.23 -3.14 -27.90
C SER A 216 -2.36 -4.07 -28.36
N MET A 217 -3.56 -3.53 -28.57
CA MET A 217 -4.72 -4.21 -29.14
C MET A 217 -4.65 -4.18 -30.66
#